data_AF-A0AAE9ZXX6-F1
#
_entry.id   AF-A0AAE9ZXX6-F1
#
_cell.length_a   1.000
_cell.length_b   1.000
_cell.length_c   1.000
_cell.angle_alpha   90.00
_cell.angle_beta   90.00
_cell.angle_gamma   90.00
#
_symmetry.space_group_name_H-M   'P 1'
#
loop_
_entity.id
_entity.type
_entity.pdbx_description
1 polymer ?
#
loop_
_entity_poly.entity_id
_entity_poly.type
_entity_poly.pdbx_seq_one_letter_code
_entity_poly.pdbx_strand_id
1 'polypeptide(L)'
;MAAEKSAEVGAHEFACVQCGADVSYEIGLSALQCPYCGTQNEIPVMADAVGEQDFRAVLAAGESAAGTYDVSTAKCVSCGAESTLDPNISHDSCAFCGVPVEAEAQSRRLIQPQALLPFAVPRDDARQSFKAWLASRWFAPNTLKRMGQLDGGLQGVFLPHWTYDTDCSTSYVGQRGIYYWVTEHYTTTDANGKSVRKSRQVRKTRWYPASGRVLNRFDDLLVAASHSLPTKYVEALEPWGLPELVAADRAYMAGFKTESYSVDLESGFAAAEQQMTGPIQQTIRADIGGDTQRILDYRVTYRDITFKHILLPVWISTYRFKERVFRIMVNARTGEVQGERPWSWLKITVTALVGIALVAVIAWAANQS
;
A
#
# COMPACT_ATOMS: atom_id res chain seq x y z
N MET A 1 -33.03 34.48 -0.14
CA MET A 1 -33.09 33.49 -1.23
C MET A 1 -32.03 33.88 -2.25
N ALA A 2 -30.79 33.49 -1.99
CA ALA A 2 -29.70 33.61 -2.97
C ALA A 2 -29.57 32.23 -3.61
N ALA A 3 -29.76 32.17 -4.93
CA ALA A 3 -29.61 30.95 -5.69
C ALA A 3 -28.13 30.56 -5.68
N GLU A 4 -27.82 29.42 -5.06
CA GLU A 4 -26.56 28.71 -5.26
C GLU A 4 -26.45 28.35 -6.74
N LYS A 5 -25.47 28.95 -7.40
CA LYS A 5 -25.14 28.68 -8.79
C LYS A 5 -24.39 27.35 -8.81
N SER A 6 -25.12 26.25 -9.01
CA SER A 6 -24.54 24.95 -9.32
C SER A 6 -23.59 25.12 -10.49
N ALA A 7 -22.29 24.91 -10.27
CA ALA A 7 -21.32 24.88 -11.34
C ALA A 7 -21.57 23.61 -12.16
N GLU A 8 -22.23 23.76 -13.30
CA GLU A 8 -22.23 22.73 -14.35
C GLU A 8 -20.77 22.43 -14.71
N VAL A 9 -20.34 21.19 -14.47
CA VAL A 9 -19.02 20.69 -14.85
C VAL A 9 -19.00 20.60 -16.38
N GLY A 10 -18.56 21.69 -17.02
CA GLY A 10 -18.48 21.79 -18.48
C GLY A 10 -17.32 20.98 -19.03
N ALA A 11 -17.54 20.34 -20.18
CA ALA A 11 -16.61 19.49 -20.94
C ALA A 11 -15.35 20.22 -21.51
N HIS A 12 -14.92 21.32 -20.89
CA HIS A 12 -13.83 22.18 -21.37
C HIS A 12 -12.85 22.62 -20.26
N GLU A 13 -12.85 21.96 -19.08
CA GLU A 13 -11.94 22.33 -17.97
C GLU A 13 -10.45 22.18 -18.34
N PHE A 14 -10.11 21.29 -19.29
CA PHE A 14 -8.74 21.06 -19.77
C PHE A 14 -8.65 21.17 -21.30
N ALA A 15 -8.98 22.34 -21.84
CA ALA A 15 -8.80 22.63 -23.27
C ALA A 15 -7.45 23.31 -23.54
N CYS A 16 -6.77 22.89 -24.61
CA CYS A 16 -5.51 23.47 -25.06
C CYS A 16 -5.66 24.96 -25.38
N VAL A 17 -4.79 25.82 -24.83
CA VAL A 17 -4.82 27.27 -25.05
C VAL A 17 -4.64 27.69 -26.51
N GLN A 18 -4.05 26.83 -27.34
CA GLN A 18 -3.77 27.11 -28.74
C GLN A 18 -4.82 26.56 -29.72
N CYS A 19 -5.33 25.35 -29.50
CA CYS A 19 -6.23 24.68 -30.46
C CYS A 19 -7.57 24.23 -29.88
N GLY A 20 -7.79 24.36 -28.57
CA GLY A 20 -9.02 23.94 -27.89
C GLY A 20 -9.22 22.43 -27.75
N ALA A 21 -8.29 21.60 -28.22
CA ALA A 21 -8.35 20.14 -28.04
C ALA A 21 -8.05 19.74 -26.59
N ASP A 22 -8.52 18.57 -26.18
CA ASP A 22 -8.22 18.00 -24.86
C ASP A 22 -6.71 17.83 -24.66
N VAL A 23 -6.25 18.06 -23.44
CA VAL A 23 -4.84 17.91 -23.04
C VAL A 23 -4.68 16.82 -21.99
N SER A 24 -3.50 16.21 -21.93
CA SER A 24 -3.14 15.20 -20.94
C SER A 24 -1.91 15.62 -20.15
N TYR A 25 -1.82 15.18 -18.89
CA TYR A 25 -0.63 15.43 -18.09
C TYR A 25 0.59 14.72 -18.66
N GLU A 26 1.67 15.48 -18.87
CA GLU A 26 2.95 14.93 -19.37
C GLU A 26 3.84 14.57 -18.19
N ILE A 27 4.14 13.27 -18.05
CA ILE A 27 4.90 12.72 -16.93
C ILE A 27 6.32 13.32 -16.91
N GLY A 28 6.71 13.86 -15.75
CA GLY A 28 8.02 14.48 -15.55
C GLY A 28 8.07 15.97 -15.88
N LEU A 29 7.00 16.56 -16.41
CA LEU A 29 6.84 18.00 -16.57
C LEU A 29 5.73 18.51 -15.66
N SER A 30 5.82 19.76 -15.21
CA SER A 30 4.69 20.44 -14.54
C SER A 30 3.76 21.10 -15.56
N ALA A 31 3.39 20.37 -16.61
CA ALA A 31 2.62 20.88 -17.74
C ALA A 31 1.69 19.81 -18.34
N LEU A 32 0.60 20.26 -18.95
CA LEU A 32 -0.29 19.47 -19.78
C LEU A 32 0.14 19.58 -21.24
N GLN A 33 0.32 18.45 -21.92
CA GLN A 33 0.66 18.42 -23.33
C GLN A 33 -0.59 18.19 -24.18
N CYS A 34 -0.75 19.00 -25.22
CA CYS A 34 -1.76 18.76 -26.24
C CYS A 34 -1.28 17.71 -27.24
N PRO A 35 -1.94 16.54 -27.36
CA PRO A 35 -1.55 15.52 -28.33
C PRO A 35 -1.81 15.94 -29.79
N TYR A 36 -2.65 16.96 -30.02
CA TYR A 36 -3.01 17.40 -31.36
C TYR A 36 -2.01 18.41 -31.95
N CYS A 37 -1.66 19.46 -31.20
CA CYS A 37 -0.79 20.54 -31.69
C CYS A 37 0.58 20.62 -31.01
N GLY A 38 0.81 19.85 -29.94
CA GLY A 38 2.08 19.79 -29.21
C GLY A 38 2.29 20.92 -28.20
N THR A 39 1.38 21.90 -28.10
CA THR A 39 1.45 23.00 -27.13
C THR A 39 1.46 22.46 -25.70
N GLN A 40 2.38 22.99 -24.88
CA GLN A 40 2.43 22.75 -23.45
C GLN A 40 1.63 23.84 -22.73
N ASN A 41 0.77 23.42 -21.81
CA ASN A 41 -0.07 24.28 -21.00
C ASN A 41 0.45 24.13 -19.57
N GLU A 42 0.97 25.21 -18.99
CA GLU A 42 1.57 25.16 -17.66
C GLU A 42 0.52 24.85 -16.59
N ILE A 43 0.88 23.99 -15.62
CA ILE A 43 0.05 23.77 -14.44
C ILE A 43 0.48 24.81 -13.40
N PRO A 44 -0.40 25.70 -12.96
CA PRO A 44 -0.05 26.71 -11.97
C PRO A 44 0.36 26.02 -10.67
N VAL A 45 1.57 26.29 -10.21
CA VAL A 45 2.04 25.79 -8.92
C VAL A 45 1.31 26.56 -7.83
N MET A 46 0.35 25.93 -7.17
CA MET A 46 -0.25 26.48 -5.97
C MET A 46 0.78 26.42 -4.83
N ALA A 47 1.19 27.59 -4.35
CA ALA A 47 2.22 27.72 -3.31
C ALA A 47 1.71 27.40 -1.89
N ASP A 48 0.43 27.03 -1.75
CA ASP A 48 -0.14 26.73 -0.46
C ASP A 48 0.41 25.40 0.05
N ALA A 49 0.95 25.43 1.27
CA ALA A 49 1.32 24.22 1.98
C ALA A 49 0.08 23.31 2.07
N VAL A 50 0.25 22.05 1.69
CA VAL A 50 -0.78 21.01 1.86
C VAL A 50 -1.15 20.97 3.34
N GLY A 51 -2.29 21.55 3.69
CA GLY A 51 -2.73 21.67 5.06
C GLY A 51 -3.28 20.36 5.59
N GLU A 52 -2.77 19.94 6.74
CA GLU A 52 -3.38 18.88 7.54
C GLU A 52 -4.71 19.35 8.14
N GLN A 53 -5.68 18.44 8.23
CA GLN A 53 -7.01 18.68 8.79
C GLN A 53 -7.12 18.04 10.19
N ASP A 54 -7.80 18.70 11.12
CA ASP A 54 -8.06 18.12 12.45
C ASP A 54 -9.10 16.99 12.34
N PHE A 55 -8.69 15.78 12.70
CA PHE A 55 -9.51 14.57 12.59
C PHE A 55 -10.79 14.66 13.42
N ARG A 56 -10.70 15.12 14.68
CA ARG A 56 -11.85 15.13 15.59
C ARG A 56 -12.83 16.24 15.24
N ALA A 57 -12.32 17.39 14.82
CA ALA A 57 -13.15 18.50 14.36
C ALA A 57 -13.96 18.10 13.12
N VAL A 58 -13.34 17.43 12.14
CA VAL A 58 -14.03 16.96 10.94
C VAL A 58 -15.06 15.90 11.26
N LEU A 59 -14.76 14.91 12.11
CA LEU A 59 -15.76 13.92 12.52
C LEU A 59 -16.97 14.53 13.25
N ALA A 60 -16.74 15.56 14.08
CA ALA A 60 -17.81 16.23 14.82
C ALA A 60 -18.68 17.13 13.92
N ALA A 61 -18.07 17.80 12.94
CA ALA A 61 -18.76 18.72 12.03
C ALA A 61 -19.30 18.04 10.76
N GLY A 62 -18.88 16.80 10.48
CA GLY A 62 -19.15 16.06 9.25
C GLY A 62 -18.10 16.33 8.17
N GLU A 63 -17.99 15.41 7.20
CA GLU A 63 -16.95 15.42 6.15
C GLU A 63 -16.89 16.74 5.34
N SER A 64 -18.01 17.46 5.21
CA SER A 64 -18.06 18.76 4.53
C SER A 64 -17.13 19.81 5.16
N ALA A 65 -16.79 19.67 6.44
CA ALA A 65 -15.84 20.55 7.12
C ALA A 65 -14.41 20.44 6.56
N ALA A 66 -14.06 19.30 5.96
CA ALA A 66 -12.77 19.08 5.31
C ALA A 66 -12.73 19.56 3.84
N GLY A 67 -13.84 20.13 3.34
CA GLY A 67 -14.01 20.45 1.92
C GLY A 67 -14.42 19.19 1.14
N THR A 68 -15.65 19.20 0.61
CA THR A 68 -16.17 18.10 -0.20
C THR A 68 -16.52 18.57 -1.60
N TYR A 69 -16.40 17.67 -2.57
CA TYR A 69 -16.84 17.89 -3.94
C TYR A 69 -17.74 16.75 -4.40
N ASP A 70 -18.65 17.08 -5.31
CA ASP A 70 -19.49 16.09 -5.97
C ASP A 70 -18.73 15.54 -7.18
N VAL A 71 -18.58 14.22 -7.22
CA VAL A 71 -17.88 13.49 -8.28
C VAL A 71 -18.77 12.40 -8.84
N SER A 72 -18.76 12.30 -10.17
CA SER A 72 -19.43 11.22 -10.88
C SER A 72 -18.52 10.00 -10.91
N THR A 73 -18.97 8.91 -10.29
CA THR A 73 -18.18 7.69 -10.13
C THR A 73 -18.90 6.51 -10.76
N ALA A 74 -18.14 5.57 -11.30
CA ALA A 74 -18.67 4.30 -11.77
C ALA A 74 -18.14 3.16 -10.91
N LYS A 75 -19.08 2.36 -10.39
CA LYS A 75 -18.77 1.23 -9.51
C LYS A 75 -18.66 -0.06 -10.30
N CYS A 76 -17.53 -0.74 -10.18
CA CYS A 76 -17.36 -2.07 -10.73
C CYS A 76 -18.14 -3.11 -9.92
N VAL A 77 -19.13 -3.75 -10.52
CA VAL A 77 -19.93 -4.81 -9.89
C VAL A 77 -19.12 -6.05 -9.51
N SER A 78 -17.95 -6.27 -10.15
CA SER A 78 -17.15 -7.48 -9.93
C SER A 78 -16.14 -7.35 -8.79
N CYS A 79 -15.51 -6.18 -8.63
CA CYS A 79 -14.46 -5.98 -7.60
C CYS A 79 -14.78 -4.87 -6.59
N GLY A 80 -15.87 -4.13 -6.78
CA GLY A 80 -16.29 -3.06 -5.88
C GLY A 80 -15.54 -1.73 -6.07
N ALA A 81 -14.51 -1.67 -6.91
CA ALA A 81 -13.77 -0.45 -7.20
C ALA A 81 -14.66 0.65 -7.75
N GLU A 82 -14.47 1.87 -7.26
CA GLU A 82 -15.20 3.06 -7.68
C GLU A 82 -14.20 4.04 -8.28
N SER A 83 -14.34 4.36 -9.56
CA SER A 83 -13.42 5.27 -10.25
C SER A 83 -14.17 6.37 -10.99
N THR A 84 -13.49 7.50 -11.19
CA THR A 84 -13.96 8.54 -12.10
C THR A 84 -13.98 8.02 -13.54
N LEU A 85 -15.00 8.43 -14.30
CA LEU A 85 -15.04 8.24 -15.75
C LEU A 85 -14.80 9.58 -16.44
N ASP A 86 -14.15 9.54 -17.60
CA ASP A 86 -13.99 10.74 -18.41
C ASP A 86 -15.36 11.27 -18.88
N PRO A 87 -15.51 12.59 -19.05
CA PRO A 87 -16.71 13.18 -19.62
C PRO A 87 -17.04 12.52 -20.97
N ASN A 88 -18.29 12.09 -21.15
CA ASN A 88 -18.81 11.45 -22.38
C ASN A 88 -18.35 9.99 -22.65
N ILE A 89 -17.66 9.32 -21.71
CA ILE A 89 -17.40 7.87 -21.81
C ILE A 89 -18.50 7.10 -21.09
N SER A 90 -19.32 6.35 -21.84
CA SER A 90 -20.40 5.51 -21.26
C SER A 90 -19.96 4.07 -20.94
N HIS A 91 -18.82 3.62 -21.46
CA HIS A 91 -18.29 2.28 -21.28
C HIS A 91 -16.76 2.30 -21.20
N ASP A 92 -16.20 1.64 -20.19
CA ASP A 92 -14.77 1.47 -20.02
C ASP A 92 -14.46 0.11 -19.34
N SER A 93 -13.20 -0.30 -19.32
CA SER A 93 -12.71 -1.45 -18.57
C SER A 93 -12.25 -1.06 -17.16
N CYS A 94 -12.64 -1.85 -16.15
CA CYS A 94 -12.17 -1.64 -14.78
C CYS A 94 -10.65 -1.86 -14.68
N ALA A 95 -9.92 -0.86 -14.19
CA ALA A 95 -8.46 -0.93 -14.02
C ALA A 95 -8.00 -2.02 -13.04
N PHE A 96 -8.89 -2.50 -12.16
CA PHE A 96 -8.58 -3.40 -11.06
C PHE A 96 -8.92 -4.87 -11.33
N CYS A 97 -9.83 -5.14 -12.28
CA CYS A 97 -10.20 -6.52 -12.62
C CYS A 97 -10.44 -6.81 -14.12
N GLY A 98 -10.41 -5.78 -14.96
CA GLY A 98 -10.59 -5.89 -16.41
C GLY A 98 -12.02 -6.19 -16.88
N VAL A 99 -13.01 -6.21 -15.97
CA VAL A 99 -14.44 -6.35 -16.33
C VAL A 99 -14.95 -5.00 -16.86
N PRO A 100 -15.78 -4.98 -17.91
CA PRO A 100 -16.44 -3.76 -18.36
C PRO A 100 -17.23 -3.10 -17.22
N VAL A 101 -17.15 -1.78 -17.15
CA VAL A 101 -17.93 -0.95 -16.23
C VAL A 101 -18.87 -0.13 -17.09
N GLU A 102 -20.16 -0.21 -16.77
CA GLU A 102 -21.21 0.60 -17.39
C GLU A 102 -21.36 1.91 -16.60
N ALA A 103 -21.49 3.01 -17.33
CA ALA A 103 -21.59 4.35 -16.76
C ALA A 103 -22.99 4.66 -16.19
N GLU A 104 -23.49 3.85 -15.25
CA GLU A 104 -24.48 4.37 -14.30
C GLU A 104 -23.71 5.23 -13.28
N ALA A 105 -23.33 6.41 -13.74
CA ALA A 105 -22.45 7.29 -13.00
C ALA A 105 -23.21 7.85 -11.78
N GLN A 106 -22.83 7.40 -10.59
CA GLN A 106 -23.44 7.84 -9.34
C GLN A 106 -22.71 9.06 -8.83
N SER A 107 -23.46 10.12 -8.52
CA SER A 107 -22.92 11.30 -7.86
C SER A 107 -22.59 10.94 -6.41
N ARG A 108 -21.31 11.02 -6.05
CA ARG A 108 -20.79 10.85 -4.70
C ARG A 108 -20.30 12.20 -4.21
N ARG A 109 -20.61 12.54 -2.96
CA ARG A 109 -19.96 13.64 -2.26
C ARG A 109 -18.80 13.09 -1.46
N LEU A 110 -17.58 13.49 -1.81
CA LEU A 110 -16.35 12.98 -1.22
C LEU A 110 -15.48 14.11 -0.68
N ILE A 111 -14.67 13.83 0.34
CA ILE A 111 -13.60 14.72 0.81
C ILE A 111 -12.61 14.96 -0.33
N GLN A 112 -12.34 16.23 -0.62
CA GLN A 112 -11.40 16.59 -1.67
C GLN A 112 -9.98 16.14 -1.29
N PRO A 113 -9.22 15.51 -2.21
CA PRO A 113 -7.81 15.27 -1.95
C PRO A 113 -7.10 16.60 -1.73
N GLN A 114 -6.31 16.71 -0.65
CA GLN A 114 -5.50 17.90 -0.39
C GLN A 114 -4.20 17.88 -1.19
N ALA A 115 -3.66 16.69 -1.47
CA ALA A 115 -2.43 16.52 -2.21
C ALA A 115 -2.39 15.29 -3.09
N LEU A 116 -1.43 15.27 -4.00
CA LEU A 116 -1.10 14.09 -4.79
C LEU A 116 0.40 14.04 -5.07
N LEU A 117 0.90 12.83 -5.36
CA LEU A 117 2.22 12.69 -5.98
C LEU A 117 2.03 12.63 -7.50
N PRO A 118 2.62 13.55 -8.29
CA PRO A 118 2.54 13.46 -9.74
C PRO A 118 3.20 12.17 -10.24
N PHE A 119 2.72 11.60 -11.34
CA PHE A 119 3.44 10.52 -12.02
C PHE A 119 4.86 10.99 -12.36
N ALA A 120 5.87 10.15 -12.08
CA ALA A 120 7.27 10.42 -12.40
C ALA A 120 7.91 9.33 -13.27
N VAL A 121 7.38 8.10 -13.24
CA VAL A 121 7.82 6.97 -14.06
C VAL A 121 6.92 6.87 -15.30
N PRO A 122 7.45 7.11 -16.51
CA PRO A 122 6.71 6.94 -17.75
C PRO A 122 6.21 5.51 -17.94
N ARG A 123 5.15 5.36 -18.74
CA ARG A 123 4.51 4.07 -19.00
C ARG A 123 5.48 3.01 -19.55
N ASP A 124 6.42 3.41 -20.39
CA ASP A 124 7.40 2.50 -20.99
C ASP A 124 8.41 1.96 -19.98
N ASP A 125 8.84 2.81 -19.04
CA ASP A 125 9.75 2.42 -17.96
C ASP A 125 9.05 1.52 -16.94
N ALA A 126 7.79 1.82 -16.64
CA ALA A 126 6.93 0.94 -15.82
C ALA A 126 6.75 -0.43 -16.50
N ARG A 127 6.58 -0.46 -17.82
CA ARG A 127 6.51 -1.70 -18.61
C ARG A 127 7.82 -2.49 -18.54
N GLN A 128 8.97 -1.83 -18.57
CA GLN A 128 10.26 -2.50 -18.43
C GLN A 128 10.42 -3.11 -17.02
N SER A 129 10.08 -2.34 -15.98
CA SER A 129 10.10 -2.80 -14.58
C SER A 129 9.21 -4.01 -14.38
N PHE A 130 7.99 -3.97 -14.93
CA PHE A 130 7.04 -5.08 -14.95
C PHE A 130 7.61 -6.33 -15.63
N LYS A 131 8.22 -6.18 -16.81
CA LYS A 131 8.85 -7.30 -17.55
C LYS A 131 10.00 -7.92 -16.75
N ALA A 132 10.85 -7.10 -16.13
CA ALA A 132 11.95 -7.56 -15.29
C ALA A 132 11.43 -8.33 -14.06
N TRP A 133 10.40 -7.79 -13.40
CA TRP A 133 9.76 -8.45 -12.27
C TRP A 133 9.21 -9.83 -12.65
N LEU A 134 8.45 -9.93 -13.74
CA LEU A 134 7.92 -11.21 -14.23
C LEU A 134 9.02 -12.22 -14.59
N ALA A 135 10.11 -11.74 -15.19
CA ALA A 135 11.25 -12.59 -15.56
C ALA A 135 11.86 -13.26 -14.32
N SER A 136 12.03 -12.52 -13.22
CA SER A 136 12.62 -13.01 -11.96
C SER A 136 11.78 -14.07 -11.24
N ARG A 137 10.49 -14.20 -11.57
CA ARG A 137 9.59 -15.16 -10.93
C ARG A 137 9.73 -16.57 -11.53
N TRP A 138 10.64 -17.38 -10.98
CA TRP A 138 10.92 -18.73 -11.50
C TRP A 138 9.69 -19.66 -11.51
N PHE A 139 8.92 -19.67 -10.41
CA PHE A 139 7.72 -20.49 -10.25
C PHE A 139 6.46 -19.95 -10.94
N ALA A 140 6.55 -18.83 -11.66
CA ALA A 140 5.43 -18.37 -12.47
C ALA A 140 5.25 -19.25 -13.73
N PRO A 141 4.00 -19.53 -14.18
CA PRO A 141 3.73 -20.20 -15.44
C PRO A 141 4.39 -19.49 -16.64
N ASN A 142 4.90 -20.25 -17.61
CA ASN A 142 5.52 -19.66 -18.81
C ASN A 142 4.51 -18.90 -19.67
N THR A 143 3.24 -19.30 -19.63
CA THR A 143 2.13 -18.58 -20.29
C THR A 143 1.98 -17.17 -19.76
N LEU A 144 2.12 -16.97 -18.44
CA LEU A 144 2.13 -15.64 -17.84
C LEU A 144 3.33 -14.81 -18.30
N LYS A 145 4.52 -15.40 -18.34
CA LYS A 145 5.71 -14.69 -18.82
C LYS A 145 5.57 -14.23 -20.27
N ARG A 146 4.89 -15.02 -21.12
CA ARG A 146 4.57 -14.65 -22.51
C ARG A 146 3.47 -13.60 -22.60
N MET A 147 2.41 -13.71 -21.79
CA MET A 147 1.35 -12.70 -21.75
C MET A 147 1.87 -11.35 -21.24
N GLY A 148 2.74 -11.32 -20.23
CA GLY A 148 3.36 -10.08 -19.77
C GLY A 148 4.35 -9.45 -20.76
N GLN A 149 4.73 -10.16 -21.82
CA GLN A 149 5.48 -9.59 -22.94
C GLN A 149 4.58 -8.91 -23.97
N LEU A 150 3.32 -9.34 -24.07
CA LEU A 150 2.30 -8.72 -24.92
C LEU A 150 1.71 -7.56 -24.12
N ASP A 151 2.01 -6.31 -24.53
CA ASP A 151 1.64 -5.00 -23.97
C ASP A 151 0.30 -4.90 -23.23
N GLY A 152 0.17 -5.61 -22.11
CA GLY A 152 -1.05 -5.79 -21.34
C GLY A 152 -1.40 -4.49 -20.63
N GLY A 153 -2.00 -3.58 -21.39
CA GLY A 153 -2.57 -2.28 -21.05
C GLY A 153 -2.32 -1.85 -19.61
N LEU A 154 -1.09 -1.41 -19.30
CA LEU A 154 -0.83 -0.72 -18.04
C LEU A 154 -1.74 0.51 -18.01
N GLN A 155 -2.64 0.57 -17.05
CA GLN A 155 -3.53 1.70 -16.82
C GLN A 155 -2.92 2.54 -15.70
N GLY A 156 -2.80 3.84 -15.91
CA GLY A 156 -2.34 4.75 -14.87
C GLY A 156 -3.52 5.14 -13.99
N VAL A 157 -3.37 4.93 -12.68
CA VAL A 157 -4.42 5.13 -11.68
C VAL A 157 -3.85 5.90 -10.49
N PHE A 158 -4.61 6.90 -10.03
CA PHE A 158 -4.42 7.52 -8.72
C PHE A 158 -5.21 6.75 -7.66
N LEU A 159 -4.49 6.23 -6.66
CA LEU A 159 -5.06 5.50 -5.53
C LEU A 159 -5.25 6.42 -4.33
N PRO A 160 -6.44 6.47 -3.73
CA PRO A 160 -6.71 7.31 -2.56
C PRO A 160 -6.07 6.71 -1.32
N HIS A 161 -5.42 7.57 -0.53
CA HIS A 161 -4.78 7.22 0.73
C HIS A 161 -5.12 8.26 1.79
N TRP A 162 -5.24 7.80 3.02
CA TRP A 162 -5.19 8.64 4.20
C TRP A 162 -3.76 8.68 4.71
N THR A 163 -3.30 9.87 5.09
CA THR A 163 -2.14 10.04 5.97
C THR A 163 -2.66 10.49 7.32
N TYR A 164 -2.06 9.97 8.39
CA TYR A 164 -2.39 10.37 9.75
C TYR A 164 -1.13 10.75 10.51
N ASP A 165 -1.22 11.89 11.20
CA ASP A 165 -0.20 12.35 12.12
C ASP A 165 -0.79 12.34 13.52
N THR A 166 -0.04 11.86 14.49
CA THR A 166 -0.50 11.83 15.88
C THR A 166 0.64 11.65 16.87
N ASP A 167 0.48 12.32 18.02
CA ASP A 167 1.29 12.08 19.20
C ASP A 167 0.62 11.05 20.11
N CYS A 168 1.33 9.96 20.37
CA CYS A 168 0.90 8.83 21.17
C CYS A 168 1.59 8.85 22.53
N SER A 169 0.79 8.78 23.59
CA SER A 169 1.29 8.55 24.95
C SER A 169 0.78 7.22 25.47
N THR A 170 1.68 6.30 25.80
CA THR A 170 1.32 4.94 26.21
C THR A 170 1.81 4.62 27.61
N SER A 171 0.89 4.35 28.54
CA SER A 171 1.23 3.77 29.85
C SER A 171 1.21 2.26 29.77
N TYR A 172 2.17 1.57 30.40
CA TYR A 172 2.27 0.11 30.32
C TYR A 172 2.65 -0.54 31.66
N VAL A 173 2.33 -1.83 31.77
CA VAL A 173 2.80 -2.75 32.81
C VAL A 173 3.37 -4.00 32.14
N GLY A 174 4.51 -4.46 32.62
CA GLY A 174 5.28 -5.54 32.01
C GLY A 174 6.25 -6.21 32.97
N GLN A 175 7.14 -7.02 32.40
CA GLN A 175 8.21 -7.69 33.13
C GLN A 175 9.52 -7.64 32.35
N ARG A 176 10.60 -7.31 33.06
CA ARG A 176 11.98 -7.41 32.59
C ARG A 176 12.52 -8.80 32.90
N GLY A 177 12.94 -9.53 31.87
CA GLY A 177 13.57 -10.82 31.99
C GLY A 177 15.09 -10.70 31.89
N ILE A 178 15.80 -11.22 32.90
CA ILE A 178 17.27 -11.35 32.89
C ILE A 178 17.62 -12.83 32.80
N TYR A 179 18.43 -13.20 31.82
CA TYR A 179 18.93 -14.55 31.65
C TYR A 179 20.00 -14.86 32.70
N TYR A 180 19.93 -16.08 33.24
CA TYR A 180 20.97 -16.64 34.07
C TYR A 180 21.12 -18.12 33.76
N TRP A 181 22.31 -18.66 34.01
CA TRP A 181 22.63 -20.05 33.72
C TRP A 181 22.66 -20.86 35.01
N VAL A 182 22.00 -22.01 35.00
CA VAL A 182 21.99 -22.97 36.12
C VAL A 182 22.55 -24.29 35.64
N THR A 183 23.42 -24.89 36.46
CA THR A 183 23.93 -26.24 36.22
C THR A 183 22.87 -27.25 36.66
N GLU A 184 22.33 -28.01 35.71
CA GLU A 184 21.41 -29.12 36.01
C GLU A 184 22.13 -30.45 35.81
N HIS A 185 21.95 -31.34 36.78
CA HIS A 185 22.47 -32.71 36.71
C HIS A 185 21.39 -33.64 36.19
N TYR A 186 21.75 -34.50 35.25
CA TYR A 186 20.86 -35.54 34.74
C TYR A 186 21.63 -36.85 34.60
N THR A 187 20.89 -37.94 34.67
CA THR A 187 21.42 -39.30 34.52
C THR A 187 21.15 -39.77 33.10
N THR A 188 22.16 -40.30 32.44
CA THR A 188 22.05 -40.88 31.10
C THR A 188 22.85 -42.17 31.03
N THR A 189 22.54 -43.03 30.08
CA THR A 189 23.26 -44.30 29.90
C THR A 189 24.42 -44.08 28.94
N ASP A 190 25.61 -44.55 29.30
CA ASP A 190 26.77 -44.54 28.40
C ASP A 190 26.68 -45.63 27.33
N ALA A 191 27.63 -45.64 26.38
CA ALA A 191 27.68 -46.62 25.29
C ALA A 191 27.81 -48.08 25.77
N ASN A 192 28.16 -48.29 27.05
CA ASN A 192 28.32 -49.61 27.67
C ASN A 192 27.13 -50.00 28.56
N GLY A 193 26.01 -49.27 28.50
CA GLY A 193 24.81 -49.58 29.29
C GLY A 193 24.89 -49.12 30.75
N LYS A 194 25.91 -48.35 31.15
CA LYS A 194 26.08 -47.89 32.53
C LYS A 194 25.46 -46.51 32.75
N SER A 195 24.75 -46.38 33.86
CA SER A 195 24.18 -45.12 34.32
C SER A 195 25.29 -44.13 34.72
N VAL A 196 25.40 -43.01 34.01
CA VAL A 196 26.37 -41.94 34.25
C VAL A 196 25.67 -40.61 34.52
N ARG A 197 26.16 -39.88 35.53
CA ARG A 197 25.65 -38.53 35.87
C ARG A 197 26.41 -37.50 35.04
N LYS A 198 25.69 -36.69 34.26
CA LYS A 198 26.22 -35.57 33.49
C LYS A 198 25.63 -34.26 33.99
N SER A 199 26.31 -33.15 33.72
CA SER A 199 25.80 -31.80 33.97
C SER A 199 25.66 -31.05 32.65
N ARG A 200 24.61 -30.23 32.53
CA ARG A 200 24.45 -29.27 31.43
C ARG A 200 24.09 -27.89 31.97
N GLN A 201 24.50 -26.85 31.26
CA GLN A 201 24.04 -25.50 31.53
C GLN A 201 22.64 -25.31 30.93
N VAL A 202 21.68 -24.89 31.75
CA VAL A 202 20.33 -24.57 31.31
C VAL A 202 20.07 -23.09 31.54
N ARG A 203 19.68 -22.38 30.48
CA ARG A 203 19.30 -20.97 30.57
C ARG A 203 17.94 -20.85 31.26
N LYS A 204 17.88 -20.08 32.33
CA LYS A 204 16.64 -19.68 33.02
C LYS A 204 16.46 -18.17 32.92
N THR A 205 15.23 -17.70 33.10
CA THR A 205 14.90 -16.28 33.07
C THR A 205 14.36 -15.86 34.43
N ARG A 206 14.93 -14.81 35.02
CA ARG A 206 14.41 -14.17 36.21
C ARG A 206 13.60 -12.95 35.80
N TRP A 207 12.33 -12.92 36.21
CA TRP A 207 11.40 -11.85 35.87
C TRP A 207 11.27 -10.83 37.00
N TYR A 208 11.38 -9.56 36.65
CA TYR A 208 11.18 -8.42 37.53
C TYR A 208 10.03 -7.56 36.99
N PRO A 209 9.14 -7.02 37.84
CA PRO A 209 8.08 -6.14 37.38
C PRO A 209 8.67 -4.86 36.76
N ALA A 210 8.05 -4.35 35.71
CA ALA A 210 8.38 -3.10 35.07
C ALA A 210 7.08 -2.36 34.71
N SER A 211 7.07 -1.04 34.85
CA SER A 211 5.98 -0.19 34.39
C SER A 211 6.55 1.17 34.01
N GLY A 212 5.86 1.86 33.13
CA GLY A 212 6.35 3.13 32.62
C GLY A 212 5.36 3.80 31.70
N ARG A 213 5.82 4.91 31.11
CA ARG A 213 5.10 5.66 30.09
C ARG A 213 6.06 5.96 28.96
N VAL A 214 5.71 5.56 27.76
CA VAL A 214 6.47 5.86 26.54
C VAL A 214 5.71 6.84 25.68
N LEU A 215 6.46 7.61 24.88
CA LEU A 215 5.93 8.53 23.89
C LEU A 215 6.34 8.07 22.50
N ASN A 216 5.42 8.16 21.56
CA ASN A 216 5.65 7.91 20.14
C ASN A 216 5.03 9.07 19.35
N ARG A 217 5.65 9.44 18.24
CA ARG A 217 5.06 10.33 17.25
C ARG A 217 5.01 9.60 15.93
N PHE A 218 3.88 9.68 15.26
CA PHE A 218 3.68 9.15 13.92
C PHE A 218 3.41 10.34 12.99
N ASP A 219 4.11 10.33 11.86
CA ASP A 219 4.15 11.40 10.88
C ASP A 219 4.03 10.74 9.50
N ASP A 220 3.06 11.19 8.73
CA ASP A 220 2.60 10.65 7.46
C ASP A 220 2.35 9.12 7.47
N LEU A 221 1.65 8.61 8.49
CA LEU A 221 1.30 7.19 8.52
C LEU A 221 0.25 6.88 7.44
N LEU A 222 0.65 6.09 6.44
CA LEU A 222 -0.13 5.81 5.24
C LEU A 222 -1.12 4.66 5.43
N VAL A 223 -2.37 4.91 5.04
CA VAL A 223 -3.44 3.91 4.97
C VAL A 223 -4.13 4.01 3.62
N ALA A 224 -4.16 2.91 2.86
CA ALA A 224 -4.94 2.85 1.62
C ALA A 224 -6.42 3.09 1.92
N ALA A 225 -7.04 4.04 1.22
CA ALA A 225 -8.42 4.45 1.46
C ALA A 225 -9.44 3.64 0.62
N SER A 226 -9.02 2.50 0.06
CA SER A 226 -9.89 1.60 -0.71
C SER A 226 -9.56 0.12 -0.49
N HIS A 227 -10.48 -0.76 -0.88
CA HIS A 227 -10.30 -2.21 -0.82
C HIS A 227 -10.14 -2.87 -2.20
N SER A 228 -9.95 -2.09 -3.26
CA SER A 228 -9.89 -2.60 -4.64
C SER A 228 -8.64 -3.40 -4.95
N LEU A 229 -7.58 -3.18 -4.15
CA LEU A 229 -6.31 -3.88 -4.24
C LEU A 229 -6.00 -4.56 -2.89
N PRO A 230 -5.33 -5.74 -2.89
CA PRO A 230 -4.99 -6.38 -1.63
C PRO A 230 -3.94 -5.55 -0.86
N THR A 231 -4.28 -5.14 0.37
CA THR A 231 -3.52 -4.23 1.24
C THR A 231 -2.03 -4.56 1.31
N LYS A 232 -1.70 -5.84 1.49
CA LYS A 232 -0.31 -6.34 1.55
C LYS A 232 0.56 -5.87 0.38
N TYR A 233 0.00 -5.84 -0.84
CA TYR A 233 0.79 -5.44 -2.02
C TYR A 233 0.85 -3.93 -2.16
N VAL A 234 -0.20 -3.21 -1.75
CA VAL A 234 -0.22 -1.74 -1.77
C VAL A 234 0.79 -1.18 -0.77
N GLU A 235 0.79 -1.67 0.46
CA GLU A 235 1.77 -1.30 1.50
C GLU A 235 3.21 -1.64 1.06
N ALA A 236 3.39 -2.76 0.33
CA ALA A 236 4.71 -3.15 -0.17
C ALA A 236 5.21 -2.30 -1.37
N LEU A 237 4.43 -1.33 -1.87
CA LEU A 237 4.90 -0.37 -2.89
C LEU A 237 5.71 0.77 -2.28
N GLU A 238 5.71 0.92 -0.95
CA GLU A 238 6.55 1.88 -0.25
C GLU A 238 8.05 1.63 -0.49
N PRO A 239 8.87 2.70 -0.43
CA PRO A 239 8.54 4.09 -0.08
C PRO A 239 7.97 4.92 -1.25
N TRP A 240 7.14 5.93 -0.93
CA TRP A 240 6.48 6.79 -1.94
C TRP A 240 7.19 8.11 -2.24
N GLY A 241 8.04 8.62 -1.35
CA GLY A 241 8.61 9.97 -1.49
C GLY A 241 7.60 11.07 -1.18
N LEU A 242 6.86 10.95 -0.07
CA LEU A 242 5.83 11.90 0.36
C LEU A 242 6.28 13.37 0.49
N PRO A 243 7.54 13.71 0.80
CA PRO A 243 7.99 15.11 0.77
C PRO A 243 7.85 15.80 -0.60
N GLU A 244 7.63 15.05 -1.68
CA GLU A 244 7.42 15.56 -3.04
C GLU A 244 5.92 15.70 -3.39
N LEU A 245 5.02 15.64 -2.39
CA LEU A 245 3.59 15.92 -2.55
C LEU A 245 3.37 17.35 -3.04
N VAL A 246 2.47 17.50 -4.00
CA VAL A 246 1.98 18.80 -4.47
C VAL A 246 0.50 18.94 -4.11
N ALA A 247 0.03 20.18 -3.98
CA ALA A 247 -1.40 20.44 -3.83
C ALA A 247 -2.19 19.74 -4.94
N ALA A 248 -3.30 19.10 -4.57
CA ALA A 248 -4.06 18.32 -5.53
C ALA A 248 -4.72 19.24 -6.56
N ASP A 249 -4.20 19.20 -7.79
CA ASP A 249 -4.79 19.84 -8.95
C ASP A 249 -5.29 18.77 -9.92
N ARG A 250 -6.52 18.95 -10.44
CA ARG A 250 -7.14 18.04 -11.41
C ARG A 250 -6.32 17.94 -12.71
N ALA A 251 -5.51 18.95 -13.05
CA ALA A 251 -4.60 18.91 -14.18
C ALA A 251 -3.65 17.70 -14.11
N TYR A 252 -3.09 17.37 -12.94
CA TYR A 252 -2.23 16.19 -12.79
C TYR A 252 -2.96 14.86 -13.01
N MET A 253 -4.29 14.87 -12.91
CA MET A 253 -5.15 13.70 -13.11
C MET A 253 -5.59 13.55 -14.57
N ALA A 254 -5.37 14.55 -15.42
CA ALA A 254 -5.78 14.53 -16.82
C ALA A 254 -5.09 13.40 -17.59
N GLY A 255 -5.88 12.46 -18.12
CA GLY A 255 -5.39 11.26 -18.79
C GLY A 255 -5.14 10.06 -17.87
N PHE A 256 -5.48 10.17 -16.58
CA PHE A 256 -5.35 9.11 -15.58
C PHE A 256 -6.69 8.84 -14.90
N LYS A 257 -6.93 7.59 -14.50
CA LYS A 257 -8.10 7.26 -13.69
C LYS A 257 -7.86 7.63 -12.24
N THR A 258 -8.87 8.12 -11.54
CA THR A 258 -8.79 8.34 -10.10
C THR A 258 -9.78 7.43 -9.40
N GLU A 259 -9.28 6.63 -8.47
CA GLU A 259 -10.13 5.82 -7.61
C GLU A 259 -10.69 6.70 -6.47
N SER A 260 -11.98 6.52 -6.19
CA SER A 260 -12.65 7.13 -5.04
C SER A 260 -12.40 6.31 -3.78
N TYR A 261 -12.23 6.96 -2.64
CA TYR A 261 -12.10 6.24 -1.39
C TYR A 261 -13.40 5.49 -1.07
N SER A 262 -13.25 4.29 -0.52
CA SER A 262 -14.34 3.46 0.01
C SER A 262 -14.16 3.14 1.49
N VAL A 263 -12.98 3.43 2.03
CA VAL A 263 -12.68 3.42 3.47
C VAL A 263 -12.83 4.85 3.95
N ASP A 264 -13.82 5.09 4.81
CA ASP A 264 -14.05 6.38 5.43
C ASP A 264 -12.92 6.76 6.39
N LEU A 265 -12.92 8.03 6.83
CA LEU A 265 -11.89 8.60 7.68
C LEU A 265 -11.74 7.86 9.04
N GLU A 266 -12.85 7.46 9.68
CA GLU A 266 -12.80 6.78 10.98
C GLU A 266 -12.26 5.36 10.84
N SER A 267 -12.76 4.61 9.84
CA SER A 267 -12.27 3.27 9.51
C SER A 267 -10.78 3.28 9.11
N GLY A 268 -10.36 4.32 8.38
CA GLY A 268 -8.96 4.53 8.02
C GLY A 268 -8.07 4.74 9.24
N PHE A 269 -8.50 5.55 10.20
CA PHE A 269 -7.76 5.75 11.45
C PHE A 269 -7.71 4.48 12.30
N ALA A 270 -8.78 3.68 12.35
CA ALA A 270 -8.75 2.39 13.04
C ALA A 270 -7.69 1.43 12.45
N ALA A 271 -7.48 1.46 11.13
CA ALA A 271 -6.38 0.73 10.49
C ALA A 271 -5.01 1.32 10.84
N ALA A 272 -4.90 2.65 10.93
CA ALA A 272 -3.71 3.35 11.39
C ALA A 272 -3.29 2.91 12.80
N GLU A 273 -4.24 2.81 13.73
CA GLU A 273 -3.99 2.32 15.10
C GLU A 273 -3.40 0.88 15.13
N GLN A 274 -3.86 0.02 14.20
CA GLN A 274 -3.30 -1.32 14.06
C GLN A 274 -1.85 -1.30 13.59
N GLN A 275 -1.51 -0.44 12.63
CA GLN A 275 -0.13 -0.27 12.17
C GLN A 275 0.79 0.30 13.27
N MET A 276 0.30 1.25 14.08
CA MET A 276 1.05 1.86 15.18
C MET A 276 1.36 0.88 16.33
N THR A 277 0.58 -0.20 16.46
CA THR A 277 0.71 -1.17 17.56
C THR A 277 2.10 -1.79 17.66
N GLY A 278 2.69 -2.20 16.52
CA GLY A 278 4.03 -2.81 16.48
C GLY A 278 5.12 -1.87 17.01
N PRO A 279 5.28 -0.68 16.42
CA PRO A 279 6.22 0.34 16.88
C PRO A 279 6.03 0.77 18.34
N ILE A 280 4.78 0.93 18.80
CA ILE A 280 4.49 1.25 20.21
C ILE A 280 4.99 0.12 21.12
N GLN A 281 4.67 -1.14 20.81
CA GLN A 281 5.14 -2.27 21.60
C GLN A 281 6.67 -2.40 21.58
N GLN A 282 7.33 -2.09 20.46
CA GLN A 282 8.78 -2.06 20.39
C GLN A 282 9.36 -1.00 21.33
N THR A 283 8.76 0.18 21.39
CA THR A 283 9.16 1.27 22.29
C THR A 283 8.97 0.86 23.76
N ILE A 284 7.85 0.21 24.09
CA ILE A 284 7.62 -0.36 25.43
C ILE A 284 8.70 -1.40 25.77
N ARG A 285 9.01 -2.33 24.88
CA ARG A 285 10.05 -3.36 25.13
C ARG A 285 11.43 -2.72 25.34
N ALA A 286 11.75 -1.68 24.59
CA ALA A 286 12.99 -0.93 24.75
C ALA A 286 13.06 -0.25 26.13
N ASP A 287 11.96 0.39 26.58
CA ASP A 287 11.87 1.03 27.89
C ASP A 287 11.94 0.00 29.05
N ILE A 288 11.26 -1.16 28.91
CA ILE A 288 11.37 -2.26 29.87
C ILE A 288 12.82 -2.74 29.98
N GLY A 289 13.56 -2.87 28.87
CA GLY A 289 14.96 -3.33 28.86
C GLY A 289 15.16 -4.78 29.30
N GLY A 290 16.42 -5.17 29.56
CA GLY A 290 16.80 -6.56 29.87
C GLY A 290 16.96 -7.46 28.64
N ASP A 291 17.15 -8.77 28.86
CA ASP A 291 17.44 -9.72 27.77
C ASP A 291 16.18 -10.22 27.04
N THR A 292 15.03 -10.12 27.70
CA THR A 292 13.71 -10.42 27.13
C THR A 292 12.61 -9.71 27.91
N GLN A 293 11.49 -9.41 27.27
CA GLN A 293 10.42 -8.60 27.84
C GLN A 293 9.08 -9.29 27.70
N ARG A 294 8.21 -9.07 28.68
CA ARG A 294 6.77 -9.36 28.60
C ARG A 294 6.00 -8.07 28.79
N ILE A 295 5.13 -7.75 27.83
CA ILE A 295 4.12 -6.70 28.01
C ILE A 295 2.89 -7.41 28.56
N LEU A 296 2.44 -7.01 29.75
CA LEU A 296 1.25 -7.60 30.38
C LEU A 296 0.00 -6.83 30.00
N ASP A 297 0.08 -5.50 30.04
CA ASP A 297 -0.99 -4.59 29.63
C ASP A 297 -0.40 -3.24 29.20
N TYR A 298 -1.11 -2.52 28.32
CA TYR A 298 -0.79 -1.14 27.99
C TYR A 298 -2.02 -0.40 27.48
N ARG A 299 -2.03 0.92 27.68
CA ARG A 299 -3.08 1.81 27.22
C ARG A 299 -2.47 2.99 26.47
N VAL A 300 -2.89 3.14 25.22
CA VAL A 300 -2.48 4.23 24.33
C VAL A 300 -3.47 5.38 24.46
N THR A 301 -2.97 6.61 24.40
CA THR A 301 -3.77 7.82 24.24
C THR A 301 -3.23 8.61 23.05
N TYR A 302 -4.07 8.75 22.03
CA TYR A 302 -3.80 9.52 20.82
C TYR A 302 -4.18 10.98 21.01
N ARG A 303 -3.27 11.88 20.65
CA ARG A 303 -3.43 13.33 20.73
C ARG A 303 -3.10 13.96 19.39
N ASP A 304 -3.66 15.15 19.20
CA ASP A 304 -3.35 16.02 18.06
C ASP A 304 -3.41 15.24 16.73
N ILE A 305 -4.51 14.49 16.55
CA ILE A 305 -4.70 13.64 15.38
C ILE A 305 -5.06 14.54 14.22
N THR A 306 -4.21 14.56 13.21
CA THR A 306 -4.47 15.25 11.96
C THR A 306 -4.45 14.25 10.80
N PHE A 307 -5.02 14.65 9.66
CA PHE A 307 -5.05 13.81 8.47
C PHE A 307 -4.95 14.61 7.17
N LYS A 308 -4.50 13.93 6.10
CA LYS A 308 -4.66 14.38 4.71
C LYS A 308 -5.23 13.24 3.85
N HIS A 309 -6.20 13.56 2.99
CA HIS A 309 -6.57 12.74 1.84
C HIS A 309 -5.58 13.02 0.72
N ILE A 310 -4.84 12.00 0.29
CA ILE A 310 -3.86 12.13 -0.79
C ILE A 310 -4.08 11.10 -1.89
N LEU A 311 -3.59 11.40 -3.09
CA LEU A 311 -3.60 10.47 -4.21
C LEU A 311 -2.19 10.02 -4.59
N LEU A 312 -1.99 8.71 -4.67
CA LEU A 312 -0.70 8.11 -5.01
C LEU A 312 -0.74 7.45 -6.40
N PRO A 313 0.24 7.70 -7.28
CA PRO A 313 0.20 7.28 -8.67
C PRO A 313 0.73 5.85 -8.85
N VAL A 314 -0.04 5.01 -9.53
CA VAL A 314 0.30 3.60 -9.78
C VAL A 314 -0.01 3.22 -11.21
N TRP A 315 0.88 2.44 -11.82
CA TRP A 315 0.55 1.69 -13.03
C TRP A 315 -0.01 0.33 -12.67
N ILE A 316 -1.23 0.02 -13.09
CA ILE A 316 -1.89 -1.25 -12.80
C ILE A 316 -2.01 -2.05 -14.09
N SER A 317 -1.63 -3.33 -14.02
CA SER A 317 -1.95 -4.32 -15.05
C SER A 317 -2.76 -5.45 -14.42
N THR A 318 -3.88 -5.77 -15.05
CA THR A 318 -4.75 -6.86 -14.65
C THR A 318 -4.78 -7.92 -15.72
N TYR A 319 -4.63 -9.18 -15.31
CA TYR A 319 -4.81 -10.30 -16.21
C TYR A 319 -5.62 -11.41 -15.52
N ARG A 320 -6.35 -12.15 -16.35
CA ARG A 320 -7.12 -13.30 -15.90
C ARG A 320 -6.35 -14.56 -16.23
N PHE A 321 -6.14 -15.41 -15.23
CA PHE A 321 -5.53 -16.72 -15.41
C PHE A 321 -6.43 -17.78 -14.79
N LYS A 322 -7.04 -18.61 -15.65
CA LYS A 322 -8.19 -19.46 -15.31
C LYS A 322 -9.36 -18.58 -14.81
N GLU A 323 -9.98 -18.93 -13.69
CA GLU A 323 -11.11 -18.20 -13.10
C GLU A 323 -10.67 -17.13 -12.09
N ARG A 324 -9.37 -16.84 -11.97
CA ARG A 324 -8.85 -15.85 -11.02
C ARG A 324 -8.23 -14.65 -11.73
N VAL A 325 -8.49 -13.48 -11.18
CA VAL A 325 -7.86 -12.22 -11.56
C VAL A 325 -6.60 -12.03 -10.73
N PHE A 326 -5.54 -11.57 -11.38
CA PHE A 326 -4.28 -11.22 -10.75
C PHE A 326 -3.97 -9.76 -11.09
N ARG A 327 -3.59 -8.98 -10.08
CA ARG A 327 -3.14 -7.59 -10.27
C ARG A 327 -1.64 -7.49 -10.05
N ILE A 328 -1.00 -6.70 -10.89
CA ILE A 328 0.36 -6.26 -10.71
C ILE A 328 0.35 -4.74 -10.77
N MET A 329 1.05 -4.13 -9.84
CA MET A 329 1.16 -2.69 -9.63
C MET A 329 2.62 -2.31 -9.75
N VAL A 330 2.87 -1.16 -10.37
CA VAL A 330 4.17 -0.51 -10.39
C VAL A 330 4.00 0.85 -9.74
N ASN A 331 4.78 1.12 -8.70
CA ASN A 331 4.86 2.44 -8.09
C ASN A 331 5.33 3.42 -9.17
N ALA A 332 4.49 4.39 -9.54
CA ALA A 332 4.77 5.31 -10.64
C ALA A 332 5.72 6.45 -10.26
N ARG A 333 6.39 6.35 -9.10
CA ARG A 333 7.48 7.21 -8.65
C ARG A 333 8.82 6.49 -8.66
N THR A 334 8.84 5.25 -8.18
CA THR A 334 10.09 4.50 -7.96
C THR A 334 10.33 3.36 -8.96
N GLY A 335 9.28 2.89 -9.64
CA GLY A 335 9.33 1.70 -10.48
C GLY A 335 9.25 0.38 -9.70
N GLU A 336 9.10 0.41 -8.37
CA GLU A 336 8.93 -0.80 -7.55
C GLU A 336 7.69 -1.57 -7.99
N VAL A 337 7.82 -2.90 -8.13
CA VAL A 337 6.76 -3.75 -8.67
C VAL A 337 6.26 -4.74 -7.62
N GLN A 338 4.98 -4.61 -7.27
CA GLN A 338 4.28 -5.57 -6.41
C GLN A 338 3.12 -6.20 -7.14
N GLY A 339 2.81 -7.45 -6.83
CA GLY A 339 1.69 -8.09 -7.51
C GLY A 339 1.48 -9.55 -7.17
N GLU A 340 0.28 -9.99 -7.49
CA GLU A 340 -0.14 -11.37 -7.40
C GLU A 340 0.47 -12.18 -8.54
N ARG A 341 0.71 -13.48 -8.30
CA ARG A 341 1.09 -14.41 -9.35
C ARG A 341 0.47 -15.79 -9.15
N PRO A 342 0.08 -16.49 -10.22
CA PRO A 342 -0.23 -17.90 -10.16
C PRO A 342 1.06 -18.69 -9.93
N TRP A 343 0.94 -19.79 -9.18
CA TRP A 343 2.03 -20.73 -8.96
C TRP A 343 1.96 -21.89 -9.95
N SER A 344 3.10 -22.23 -10.54
CA SER A 344 3.23 -23.42 -11.37
C SER A 344 3.50 -24.64 -10.50
N TRP A 345 2.43 -25.36 -10.14
CA TRP A 345 2.52 -26.61 -9.37
C TRP A 345 3.49 -27.61 -10.01
N LEU A 346 3.47 -27.74 -11.35
CA LEU A 346 4.41 -28.61 -12.07
C LEU A 346 5.87 -28.25 -11.80
N LYS A 347 6.24 -26.95 -11.87
CA LYS A 347 7.60 -26.51 -11.56
C LYS A 347 7.96 -26.76 -10.10
N ILE A 348 7.03 -26.51 -9.18
CA ILE A 348 7.24 -26.77 -7.75
C ILE A 348 7.47 -28.27 -7.50
N THR A 349 6.61 -29.14 -8.03
CA THR A 349 6.70 -30.59 -7.85
C THR A 349 8.00 -31.13 -8.45
N VAL A 350 8.36 -30.71 -9.67
CA VAL A 350 9.64 -31.12 -10.29
C VAL A 350 10.83 -30.67 -9.44
N THR A 351 10.83 -29.43 -8.94
CA THR A 351 11.90 -28.93 -8.08
C THR A 351 12.00 -29.71 -6.77
N ALA A 352 10.86 -30.01 -6.16
CA ALA A 352 10.80 -30.79 -4.92
C ALA A 352 11.35 -32.22 -5.14
N LEU A 353 10.95 -32.89 -6.22
CA LEU A 353 11.43 -34.22 -6.57
C LEU A 353 12.94 -34.23 -6.84
N VAL A 354 13.47 -33.23 -7.55
CA VAL A 354 14.92 -33.08 -7.79
C VAL A 354 15.66 -32.85 -6.47
N GLY A 355 15.12 -32.02 -5.57
CA GLY A 355 15.69 -31.79 -4.25
C GLY A 355 15.73 -33.07 -3.39
N ILE A 356 14.65 -33.85 -3.38
CA ILE A 356 14.58 -35.14 -2.67
C ILE A 356 15.61 -36.13 -3.25
N ALA A 357 15.71 -36.22 -4.59
CA ALA A 357 16.68 -37.08 -5.25
C ALA A 357 18.12 -36.70 -4.90
N LEU A 358 18.44 -35.40 -4.87
CA LEU A 358 19.76 -34.90 -4.46
C LEU A 358 20.10 -35.27 -3.02
N VAL A 359 19.17 -35.09 -2.09
CA VAL A 359 19.36 -35.48 -0.68
C VAL A 359 19.57 -36.99 -0.57
N ALA A 360 18.80 -37.80 -1.30
CA ALA A 360 18.96 -39.25 -1.32
C ALA A 360 20.34 -39.69 -1.85
N VAL A 361 20.84 -39.05 -2.92
CA VAL A 361 22.17 -39.33 -3.47
C VAL A 361 23.27 -38.94 -2.47
N ILE A 362 23.15 -37.78 -1.81
CA ILE A 362 24.11 -37.33 -0.80
C ILE A 362 24.11 -38.30 0.39
N ALA A 363 22.94 -38.72 0.88
CA ALA A 363 22.83 -39.67 1.98
C ALA A 363 23.40 -41.04 1.61
N TRP A 364 23.17 -41.51 0.38
CA TRP A 364 23.73 -42.77 -0.12
C TRP A 364 25.26 -42.70 -0.23
N ALA A 365 25.81 -41.60 -0.74
CA ALA A 365 27.26 -41.39 -0.83
C ALA A 365 27.91 -41.29 0.55
N ALA A 366 27.29 -40.57 1.50
CA ALA A 366 27.76 -40.44 2.88
C ALA A 366 27.69 -41.75 3.68
N ASN A 367 26.84 -42.70 3.29
CA ASN A 367 26.76 -44.03 3.90
C ASN A 367 27.79 -45.01 3.29
N GLN A 368 28.48 -44.63 2.21
CA GLN A 368 29.56 -45.41 1.61
C GLN A 368 30.96 -44.95 1.99
N SER A 369 31.11 -43.72 2.49
CA SER A 369 32.30 -43.21 3.19
C SER A 369 32.28 -43.62 4.65
#